data_AF-A0A8H6AAX1-F1
#
_entry.id   AF-A0A8H6AAX1-F1
#
_cell.length_a   1.000
_cell.length_b   1.000
_cell.length_c   1.000
_cell.angle_alpha   90.00
_cell.angle_beta   90.00
_cell.angle_gamma   90.00
#
_symmetry.space_group_name_H-M   'P 1'
#
loop_
_entity.id
_entity.type
_entity.pdbx_description
1 polymer ?
#
loop_
_entity_poly.entity_id
_entity_poly.type
_entity_poly.pdbx_seq_one_letter_code
_entity_poly.pdbx_strand_id
1 'polypeptide(L)'
;MRALSRLLMATPTNLGSKSSLSEALALLPPLQLYRRILRVHRKKLDPEMRILGDSYLKAEFRAHKNVENPLHIIGFLTEWQLYAQKLEGDTWVGEKLDKGKLDKMSEKKKKKKEKKEKKKMPSILEDPNNKIPPPHASLQSSKTLTHRKAQLKDGSPVTLYPVANGPQSIPADLVALLHQEFSEEIKAGCTYPMEEPMALDRFAEYWFGTFAVVAVLGEEEGLREGRDWEKECLGTFYIKPNYPGGVIAARNRGVGIVMGETYLDFAPKLGYKYSVFNLVFENNVASVKIWERLGFKVIGRVPGAARLANSSELVDALIIGRDLA
;
A
#
# COMPACT_ATOMS: atom_id res chain seq x y z
N MET A 1 44.45 44.26 30.48
CA MET A 1 45.44 43.42 31.18
C MET A 1 44.74 42.64 32.29
N ARG A 2 44.71 41.31 32.23
CA ARG A 2 44.65 40.48 33.44
C ARG A 2 45.13 39.07 33.10
N ALA A 3 46.34 38.79 33.56
CA ALA A 3 46.94 37.48 33.59
C ALA A 3 46.64 36.81 34.94
N LEU A 4 46.31 35.52 34.85
CA LEU A 4 46.73 34.39 35.70
C LEU A 4 46.54 34.45 37.23
N SER A 5 45.73 33.54 37.78
CA SER A 5 46.26 32.30 38.40
C SER A 5 45.19 31.29 38.86
N ARG A 6 45.40 30.06 38.38
CA ARG A 6 45.05 28.69 38.83
C ARG A 6 44.00 28.45 39.94
N LEU A 7 43.08 27.53 39.64
CA LEU A 7 42.68 26.44 40.55
C LEU A 7 42.57 25.12 39.76
N LEU A 8 43.09 24.05 40.36
CA LEU A 8 43.27 22.71 39.80
C LEU A 8 42.01 21.84 39.92
N MET A 9 41.86 20.98 38.90
CA MET A 9 41.14 19.69 38.83
C MET A 9 39.63 19.64 39.12
N ALA A 10 38.86 19.49 38.04
CA ALA A 10 37.76 18.53 37.99
C ALA A 10 37.94 17.69 36.72
N THR A 11 38.15 16.39 36.90
CA THR A 11 38.13 15.38 35.84
C THR A 11 36.81 15.45 35.08
N PRO A 12 36.80 15.41 33.74
CA PRO A 12 35.54 15.32 33.01
C PRO A 12 34.91 13.96 33.29
N THR A 13 33.83 14.00 34.08
CA THR A 13 32.87 12.92 34.25
C THR A 13 32.38 12.48 32.88
N ASN A 14 32.71 11.24 32.56
CA ASN A 14 32.27 10.50 31.40
C ASN A 14 30.75 10.30 31.49
N LEU A 15 29.94 10.96 30.64
CA LEU A 15 28.55 10.56 30.43
C LEU A 15 28.08 10.95 29.01
N GLY A 16 27.83 9.92 28.21
CA GLY A 16 27.32 9.99 26.85
C GLY A 16 27.58 8.67 26.15
N SER A 17 26.78 7.66 26.46
CA SER A 17 26.97 6.27 26.04
C SER A 17 27.23 6.14 24.54
N LYS A 18 28.46 5.81 24.16
CA LYS A 18 28.74 5.21 22.85
C LYS A 18 27.90 3.94 22.77
N SER A 19 27.18 3.72 21.67
CA SER A 19 26.43 2.47 21.51
C SER A 19 27.42 1.30 21.52
N SER A 20 27.28 0.35 22.45
CA SER A 20 28.11 -0.87 22.49
C SER A 20 28.11 -1.65 21.16
N LEU A 21 27.12 -1.39 20.31
CA LEU A 21 26.97 -1.95 18.97
C LEU A 21 27.97 -1.41 17.94
N SER A 22 28.40 -0.14 18.03
CA SER A 22 29.36 0.43 17.09
C SER A 22 30.79 -0.05 17.38
N GLU A 23 31.12 -0.23 18.66
CA GLU A 23 32.38 -0.83 19.09
C GLU A 23 32.46 -2.32 18.73
N ALA A 24 31.35 -3.07 18.88
CA ALA A 24 31.28 -4.48 18.47
C ALA A 24 31.43 -4.71 16.95
N LEU A 25 31.21 -3.68 16.13
CA LEU A 25 31.30 -3.73 14.66
C LEU A 25 32.57 -3.06 14.11
N ALA A 26 33.47 -2.57 14.98
CA ALA A 26 34.68 -1.84 14.60
C ALA A 26 34.41 -0.67 13.62
N LEU A 27 33.26 0.01 13.80
CA LEU A 27 32.87 1.11 12.93
C LEU A 27 33.66 2.38 13.26
N LEU A 28 34.18 3.02 12.22
CA LEU A 28 34.84 4.31 12.33
C LEU A 28 33.81 5.41 12.63
N PRO A 29 34.11 6.37 13.51
CA PRO A 29 33.25 7.52 13.74
C PRO A 29 32.97 8.31 12.44
N PRO A 30 31.79 8.92 12.28
CA PRO A 30 31.38 9.54 11.01
C PRO A 30 32.40 10.51 10.40
N LEU A 31 32.94 11.43 11.21
CA LEU A 31 33.93 12.40 10.73
C LEU A 31 35.27 11.76 10.37
N GLN A 32 35.65 10.66 11.03
CA GLN A 32 36.88 9.93 10.71
C GLN A 32 36.73 9.18 9.39
N LEU A 33 35.58 8.50 9.21
CA LEU A 33 35.25 7.78 7.98
C LEU A 33 35.16 8.73 6.79
N TYR A 34 34.44 9.85 6.94
CA TYR A 34 34.34 10.90 5.92
C TYR A 34 35.72 11.39 5.44
N ARG A 35 36.61 11.76 6.38
CA ARG A 35 37.96 12.23 6.06
C ARG A 35 38.83 11.13 5.46
N ARG A 36 38.61 9.86 5.82
CA ARG A 36 39.31 8.72 5.24
C ARG A 36 38.90 8.52 3.78
N ILE A 37 37.60 8.48 3.49
CA ILE A 37 37.10 8.30 2.11
C ILE A 37 37.60 9.41 1.18
N LEU A 38 37.56 10.67 1.61
CA LEU A 38 38.15 11.76 0.83
C LEU A 38 39.63 11.52 0.53
N ARG A 39 40.43 11.01 1.48
CA ARG A 39 41.85 10.68 1.24
C ARG A 39 42.00 9.51 0.27
N VAL A 40 41.10 8.53 0.32
CA VAL A 40 41.09 7.37 -0.59
C VAL A 40 40.76 7.82 -2.00
N HIS A 41 39.74 8.65 -2.20
CA HIS A 41 39.41 9.22 -3.51
C HIS A 41 40.62 9.92 -4.14
N ARG A 42 41.39 10.71 -3.35
CA ARG A 42 42.61 11.36 -3.85
C ARG A 42 43.70 10.41 -4.32
N LYS A 43 43.75 9.20 -3.77
CA LYS A 43 44.82 8.22 -4.01
C LYS A 43 44.43 7.15 -5.02
N LYS A 44 43.13 6.86 -5.16
CA LYS A 44 42.63 5.66 -5.85
C LYS A 44 41.69 5.96 -7.01
N LEU A 45 41.11 7.16 -7.08
CA LEU A 45 40.24 7.56 -8.19
C LEU A 45 41.00 8.50 -9.13
N ASP A 46 40.67 8.38 -10.41
CA ASP A 46 41.05 9.35 -11.45
C ASP A 46 40.38 10.72 -11.20
N PRO A 47 40.90 11.81 -11.79
CA PRO A 47 40.45 13.17 -11.49
C PRO A 47 38.94 13.41 -11.70
N GLU A 48 38.35 12.82 -12.74
CA GLU A 48 36.93 13.01 -13.08
C GLU A 48 36.03 12.27 -12.08
N MET A 49 36.32 10.99 -11.84
CA MET A 49 35.56 10.18 -10.86
C MET A 49 35.73 10.70 -9.43
N ARG A 50 36.87 11.32 -9.12
CA ARG A 50 37.08 11.98 -7.83
C ARG A 50 36.16 13.18 -7.65
N ILE A 51 35.98 14.03 -8.65
CA ILE A 51 35.10 15.21 -8.55
C ILE A 51 33.67 14.77 -8.26
N LEU A 52 33.19 13.75 -8.99
CA LEU A 52 31.86 13.18 -8.79
C LEU A 52 31.75 12.52 -7.40
N GLY A 53 32.71 11.67 -7.03
CA GLY A 53 32.72 10.95 -5.76
C GLY A 53 32.82 11.86 -4.53
N ASP A 54 33.67 12.89 -4.57
CA ASP A 54 33.81 13.86 -3.48
C ASP A 54 32.53 14.69 -3.30
N SER A 55 31.85 15.04 -4.41
CA SER A 55 30.58 15.76 -4.41
C SER A 55 29.46 14.92 -3.81
N TYR A 56 29.35 13.65 -4.22
CA TYR A 56 28.36 12.71 -3.70
C TYR A 56 28.58 12.42 -2.21
N LEU A 57 29.81 12.10 -1.79
CA LEU A 57 30.17 11.86 -0.40
C LEU A 57 29.79 13.06 0.51
N LYS A 58 30.08 14.28 0.05
CA LYS A 58 29.72 15.51 0.78
C LYS A 58 28.21 15.66 0.95
N ALA A 59 27.45 15.41 -0.10
CA ALA A 59 25.99 15.49 -0.07
C ALA A 59 25.40 14.47 0.91
N GLU A 60 25.85 13.22 0.83
CA GLU A 60 25.35 12.12 1.66
C GLU A 60 25.65 12.32 3.15
N PHE A 61 26.89 12.68 3.52
CA PHE A 61 27.22 12.97 4.92
C PHE A 61 26.53 14.22 5.45
N ARG A 62 26.20 15.19 4.60
CA ARG A 62 25.44 16.38 4.99
C ARG A 62 23.97 16.03 5.23
N ALA A 63 23.36 15.23 4.36
CA ALA A 63 21.99 14.76 4.51
C ALA A 63 21.80 13.94 5.81
N HIS A 64 22.84 13.19 6.21
CA HIS A 64 22.79 12.34 7.40
C HIS A 64 23.27 13.02 8.70
N LYS A 65 23.59 14.33 8.67
CA LYS A 65 24.14 15.06 9.84
C LYS A 65 23.21 15.08 11.05
N ASN A 66 21.90 15.17 10.83
CA ASN A 66 20.88 15.32 11.88
C ASN A 66 20.10 14.02 12.14
N VAL A 67 20.57 12.88 11.62
CA VAL A 67 19.90 11.59 11.86
C VAL A 67 20.20 11.14 13.28
N GLU A 68 19.16 10.98 14.09
CA GLU A 68 19.29 10.57 15.50
C GLU A 68 19.06 9.06 15.70
N ASN A 69 18.47 8.37 14.72
CA ASN A 69 18.19 6.95 14.83
C ASN A 69 19.50 6.13 14.77
N PRO A 70 19.92 5.46 15.86
CA PRO A 70 21.21 4.79 15.92
C PRO A 70 21.33 3.64 14.91
N LEU A 71 20.23 3.00 14.51
CA LEU A 71 20.25 1.94 13.50
C LEU A 71 20.55 2.47 12.10
N HIS A 72 20.03 3.65 11.76
CA HIS A 72 20.28 4.30 10.47
C HIS A 72 21.73 4.79 10.41
N ILE A 73 22.22 5.39 11.51
CA ILE A 73 23.63 5.80 11.63
C ILE A 73 24.56 4.60 11.45
N ILE A 74 24.28 3.47 12.11
CA ILE A 74 25.11 2.26 11.99
C ILE A 74 25.08 1.69 10.57
N GLY A 75 23.91 1.62 9.93
CA GLY A 75 23.79 1.15 8.54
C GLY A 75 24.59 2.02 7.57
N PHE A 76 24.38 3.33 7.65
CA PHE A 76 25.09 4.33 6.85
C PHE A 76 26.61 4.21 7.00
N LEU A 77 27.13 4.15 8.24
CA LEU A 77 28.57 4.01 8.47
C LEU A 77 29.12 2.66 7.97
N THR A 78 28.33 1.59 8.05
CA THR A 78 28.74 0.27 7.59
C THR A 78 28.97 0.27 6.07
N GLU A 79 28.02 0.81 5.31
CA GLU A 79 28.12 0.86 3.85
C GLU A 79 29.31 1.70 3.38
N TRP A 80 29.48 2.89 3.95
CA TRP A 80 30.59 3.78 3.61
C TRP A 80 31.95 3.21 4.02
N GLN A 81 32.03 2.45 5.12
CA GLN A 81 33.26 1.78 5.54
C GLN A 81 33.59 0.57 4.66
N LEU A 82 32.59 -0.21 4.23
CA LEU A 82 32.78 -1.28 3.25
C LEU A 82 33.23 -0.75 1.90
N TYR A 83 32.65 0.37 1.45
CA TYR A 83 33.09 1.06 0.24
C TYR A 83 34.54 1.52 0.36
N ALA A 84 34.92 2.16 1.48
CA ALA A 84 36.30 2.56 1.75
C ALA A 84 37.26 1.36 1.76
N GLN A 85 36.88 0.25 2.40
CA GLN A 85 37.65 -1.01 2.42
C GLN A 85 37.83 -1.60 1.02
N LYS A 86 36.80 -1.54 0.18
CA LYS A 86 36.87 -2.00 -1.21
C LYS A 86 37.85 -1.17 -2.04
N LEU A 87 37.85 0.15 -1.87
CA LEU A 87 38.76 1.06 -2.58
C LEU A 87 40.21 0.99 -2.08
N GLU A 88 40.42 0.83 -0.77
CA GLU A 88 41.76 0.70 -0.19
C GLU A 88 42.36 -0.71 -0.40
N GLY A 89 41.53 -1.75 -0.52
CA GLY A 89 41.97 -3.13 -0.70
C GLY A 89 42.92 -3.57 0.40
N ASP A 90 44.14 -3.94 0.02
CA ASP A 90 45.19 -4.40 0.94
C ASP A 90 45.86 -3.27 1.73
N THR A 91 45.65 -2.02 1.32
CA THR A 91 46.19 -0.85 2.05
C THR A 91 45.33 -0.41 3.24
N TRP A 92 44.26 -1.15 3.54
CA TRP A 92 43.41 -0.87 4.70
C TRP A 92 44.15 -1.17 6.01
N VAL A 93 44.38 -0.13 6.80
CA VAL A 93 44.90 -0.23 8.17
C VAL A 93 43.73 -0.14 9.17
N GLY A 94 43.56 -1.17 10.00
CA GLY A 94 42.50 -1.32 11.00
C GLY A 94 41.71 -2.64 10.87
N GLU A 95 40.79 -2.92 11.80
CA GLU A 95 39.93 -4.11 11.72
C GLU A 95 39.04 -4.05 10.46
N LYS A 96 39.04 -5.15 9.68
CA LYS A 96 38.18 -5.28 8.49
C LYS A 96 36.78 -5.73 8.93
N LEU A 97 35.74 -5.21 8.27
CA LEU A 97 34.38 -5.64 8.55
C LEU A 97 34.19 -7.07 8.02
N ASP A 98 33.92 -8.00 8.93
CA ASP A 98 33.66 -9.40 8.59
C ASP A 98 32.20 -9.56 8.11
N LYS A 99 32.04 -9.81 6.80
CA LYS A 99 30.74 -10.02 6.16
C LYS A 99 29.95 -11.18 6.79
N GLY A 100 30.62 -12.22 7.30
CA GLY A 100 29.95 -13.37 7.91
C GLY A 100 29.28 -13.08 9.26
N LYS A 101 29.77 -12.08 10.02
CA LYS A 101 29.11 -11.58 11.23
C LYS A 101 27.92 -10.67 10.92
N LEU A 102 27.96 -9.98 9.78
CA LEU A 102 26.85 -9.17 9.28
C LEU A 102 25.62 -10.03 8.94
N ASP A 103 25.84 -11.21 8.35
CA ASP A 103 24.77 -12.14 7.94
C ASP A 103 24.10 -12.84 9.13
N LYS A 104 24.87 -13.32 10.11
CA LYS A 104 24.29 -13.89 11.35
C LYS A 104 23.51 -12.86 12.18
N MET A 105 23.92 -11.60 12.12
CA MET A 105 23.19 -10.49 12.75
C MET A 105 22.03 -9.99 11.89
N SER A 106 22.05 -10.16 10.56
CA SER A 106 20.91 -9.87 9.67
C SER A 106 19.73 -10.82 9.90
N GLU A 107 19.99 -12.08 10.27
CA GLU A 107 18.95 -13.04 10.67
C GLU A 107 18.34 -12.71 12.05
N LYS A 108 19.16 -12.36 13.04
CA LYS A 108 18.67 -11.82 14.33
C LYS A 108 17.94 -10.49 14.14
N LYS A 109 18.36 -9.67 13.17
CA LYS A 109 17.68 -8.43 12.74
C LYS A 109 16.33 -8.75 12.08
N LYS A 110 16.19 -9.75 11.20
CA LYS A 110 14.88 -10.17 10.64
C LYS A 110 13.88 -10.49 11.75
N LYS A 111 14.27 -11.29 12.75
CA LYS A 111 13.38 -11.65 13.87
C LYS A 111 13.03 -10.48 14.80
N LYS A 112 13.95 -9.53 15.04
CA LYS A 112 13.66 -8.32 15.85
C LYS A 112 12.93 -7.22 15.07
N LYS A 113 13.18 -7.11 13.76
CA LYS A 113 12.53 -6.18 12.84
C LYS A 113 11.10 -6.65 12.57
N GLU A 114 10.83 -7.94 12.35
CA GLU A 114 9.47 -8.51 12.35
C GLU A 114 8.68 -8.17 13.63
N LYS A 115 9.30 -8.27 14.81
CA LYS A 115 8.65 -7.92 16.08
C LYS A 115 8.41 -6.42 16.29
N LYS A 116 9.17 -5.53 15.62
CA LYS A 116 9.03 -4.07 15.72
C LYS A 116 8.22 -3.45 14.57
N GLU A 117 8.33 -3.96 13.34
CA GLU A 117 7.51 -3.62 12.16
C GLU A 117 6.07 -4.07 12.35
N LYS A 118 5.80 -5.21 13.00
CA LYS A 118 4.43 -5.56 13.46
C LYS A 118 3.80 -4.51 14.39
N LYS A 119 4.59 -3.56 14.92
CA LYS A 119 4.13 -2.50 15.83
C LYS A 119 4.12 -1.09 15.20
N LYS A 120 4.58 -0.91 13.97
CA LYS A 120 4.48 0.35 13.21
C LYS A 120 4.18 0.02 11.75
N MET A 121 2.95 0.29 11.31
CA MET A 121 2.56 0.13 9.91
C MET A 121 3.45 1.02 9.01
N PRO A 122 4.21 0.45 8.05
CA PRO A 122 4.89 1.23 7.02
C PRO A 122 3.88 1.90 6.08
N SER A 123 4.29 2.98 5.42
CA SER A 123 3.48 3.66 4.40
C SER A 123 3.23 2.71 3.22
N ILE A 124 1.96 2.59 2.85
CA ILE A 124 1.49 1.60 1.87
C ILE A 124 1.95 1.83 0.42
N LEU A 125 2.40 3.04 0.10
CA LEU A 125 2.82 3.39 -1.25
C LEU A 125 4.10 2.66 -1.71
N GLU A 126 4.80 1.97 -0.80
CA GLU A 126 6.11 1.36 -1.06
C GLU A 126 6.04 -0.14 -1.42
N ASP A 127 4.91 -0.83 -1.22
CA ASP A 127 4.76 -2.26 -1.54
C ASP A 127 3.41 -2.56 -2.22
N PRO A 128 3.40 -2.75 -3.56
CA PRO A 128 2.20 -3.07 -4.34
C PRO A 128 1.51 -4.40 -3.96
N ASN A 129 2.21 -5.29 -3.24
CA ASN A 129 1.68 -6.58 -2.79
C ASN A 129 1.09 -6.53 -1.39
N ASN A 130 1.22 -5.40 -0.69
CA ASN A 130 0.75 -5.27 0.68
C ASN A 130 -0.77 -5.04 0.70
N LYS A 131 -1.53 -6.09 1.05
CA LYS A 131 -2.99 -6.01 1.23
C LYS A 131 -3.27 -5.20 2.50
N ILE A 132 -3.98 -4.07 2.43
CA ILE A 132 -4.47 -3.41 3.65
C ILE A 132 -5.39 -4.39 4.38
N PRO A 133 -5.08 -4.76 5.63
CA PRO A 133 -6.02 -5.54 6.43
C PRO A 133 -7.27 -4.70 6.69
N PRO A 134 -8.49 -5.25 6.52
CA PRO A 134 -9.71 -4.53 6.83
C PRO A 134 -9.68 -4.02 8.29
N PRO A 135 -10.42 -2.93 8.61
CA PRO A 135 -10.54 -2.46 9.98
C PRO A 135 -10.93 -3.60 10.92
N HIS A 136 -10.36 -3.67 12.12
CA HIS A 136 -10.72 -4.71 13.09
C HIS A 136 -12.25 -4.76 13.37
N ALA A 137 -12.90 -3.59 13.37
CA ALA A 137 -14.35 -3.49 13.47
C ALA A 137 -15.07 -4.22 12.32
N SER A 138 -14.57 -4.09 11.08
CA SER A 138 -15.12 -4.76 9.90
C SER A 138 -15.06 -6.29 10.02
N LEU A 139 -14.02 -6.86 10.62
CA LEU A 139 -13.87 -8.32 10.78
C LEU A 139 -14.91 -8.92 11.74
N GLN A 140 -15.39 -8.11 12.69
CA GLN A 140 -16.41 -8.53 13.66
C GLN A 140 -17.81 -8.25 13.11
N SER A 141 -18.04 -7.06 12.57
CA SER A 141 -19.38 -6.67 12.11
C SER A 141 -19.79 -7.36 10.81
N SER A 142 -18.85 -7.71 9.94
CA SER A 142 -19.16 -8.45 8.70
C SER A 142 -19.84 -9.80 8.98
N LYS A 143 -19.56 -10.42 10.13
CA LYS A 143 -20.18 -11.69 10.56
C LYS A 143 -21.63 -11.53 11.02
N THR A 144 -22.03 -10.31 11.35
CA THR A 144 -23.38 -9.99 11.83
C THR A 144 -24.27 -9.39 10.75
N LEU A 145 -23.71 -9.04 9.59
CA LEU A 145 -24.48 -8.52 8.46
C LEU A 145 -25.31 -9.64 7.84
N THR A 146 -26.62 -9.41 7.77
CA THR A 146 -27.56 -10.27 7.07
C THR A 146 -27.80 -9.75 5.66
N HIS A 147 -28.39 -10.59 4.81
CA HIS A 147 -28.79 -10.20 3.47
C HIS A 147 -29.81 -9.04 3.52
N ARG A 148 -29.75 -8.14 2.53
CA ARG A 148 -30.71 -7.05 2.36
C ARG A 148 -31.66 -7.37 1.22
N LYS A 149 -32.96 -7.37 1.49
CA LYS A 149 -34.00 -7.45 0.45
C LYS A 149 -34.31 -6.05 -0.10
N ALA A 150 -34.58 -5.98 -1.39
CA ALA A 150 -35.00 -4.77 -2.09
C ALA A 150 -35.85 -5.13 -3.32
N GLN A 151 -36.32 -4.12 -4.04
CA GLN A 151 -37.07 -4.29 -5.29
C GLN A 151 -36.41 -3.47 -6.40
N LEU A 152 -36.40 -4.04 -7.61
CA LEU A 152 -36.00 -3.32 -8.82
C LEU A 152 -37.11 -2.38 -9.28
N LYS A 153 -36.80 -1.52 -10.26
CA LYS A 153 -37.78 -0.54 -10.81
C LYS A 153 -39.02 -1.20 -11.41
N ASP A 154 -38.89 -2.42 -11.89
CA ASP A 154 -39.98 -3.22 -12.47
C ASP A 154 -40.76 -4.01 -11.40
N GLY A 155 -40.44 -3.85 -10.11
CA GLY A 155 -41.07 -4.54 -8.99
C GLY A 155 -40.45 -5.92 -8.67
N SER A 156 -39.48 -6.39 -9.45
CA SER A 156 -38.87 -7.70 -9.21
C SER A 156 -38.11 -7.72 -7.87
N PRO A 157 -38.26 -8.77 -7.04
CA PRO A 157 -37.53 -8.89 -5.79
C PRO A 157 -36.04 -9.16 -6.06
N VAL A 158 -35.17 -8.50 -5.30
CA VAL A 158 -33.72 -8.71 -5.33
C VAL A 158 -33.19 -8.82 -3.90
N THR A 159 -32.30 -9.78 -3.67
CA THR A 159 -31.62 -9.96 -2.40
C THR A 159 -30.11 -9.77 -2.57
N LEU A 160 -29.53 -9.00 -1.65
CA LEU A 160 -28.13 -8.60 -1.66
C LEU A 160 -27.41 -9.31 -0.53
N TYR A 161 -26.60 -10.29 -0.89
CA TYR A 161 -25.92 -11.21 0.03
C TYR A 161 -24.52 -10.71 0.37
N PRO A 162 -24.21 -10.42 1.66
CA PRO A 162 -22.86 -10.10 2.07
C PRO A 162 -21.96 -11.35 2.02
N VAL A 163 -20.75 -11.18 1.49
CA VAL A 163 -19.71 -12.21 1.39
C VAL A 163 -18.49 -11.73 2.16
N ALA A 164 -18.25 -12.33 3.33
CA ALA A 164 -17.21 -11.91 4.28
C ALA A 164 -16.17 -13.01 4.59
N ASN A 165 -16.42 -14.25 4.14
CA ASN A 165 -15.61 -15.42 4.50
C ASN A 165 -14.73 -15.91 3.35
N GLY A 166 -14.39 -15.02 2.41
CA GLY A 166 -13.54 -15.32 1.26
C GLY A 166 -14.26 -16.03 0.10
N PRO A 167 -13.56 -16.25 -1.02
CA PRO A 167 -14.15 -16.80 -2.23
C PRO A 167 -14.66 -18.24 -2.08
N GLN A 168 -14.09 -19.03 -1.15
CA GLN A 168 -14.52 -20.40 -0.87
C GLN A 168 -15.87 -20.48 -0.14
N SER A 169 -16.43 -19.35 0.29
CA SER A 169 -17.72 -19.29 0.98
C SER A 169 -18.93 -19.16 0.05
N ILE A 170 -18.69 -19.12 -1.26
CA ILE A 170 -19.72 -19.00 -2.29
C ILE A 170 -19.49 -20.04 -3.40
N PRO A 171 -20.53 -20.40 -4.18
CA PRO A 171 -20.43 -21.41 -5.24
C PRO A 171 -19.37 -21.09 -6.30
N ALA A 172 -18.64 -22.13 -6.73
CA ALA A 172 -17.50 -21.96 -7.62
C ALA A 172 -17.93 -21.49 -9.04
N ASP A 173 -19.09 -21.94 -9.49
CA ASP A 173 -19.71 -21.55 -10.75
C ASP A 173 -20.13 -20.06 -10.75
N LEU A 174 -20.60 -19.53 -9.62
CA LEU A 174 -20.87 -18.11 -9.44
C LEU A 174 -19.59 -17.27 -9.54
N VAL A 175 -18.50 -17.74 -8.91
CA VAL A 175 -17.20 -17.05 -9.00
C VAL A 175 -16.70 -17.05 -10.45
N ALA A 176 -16.84 -18.16 -11.16
CA ALA A 176 -16.47 -18.27 -12.57
C ALA A 176 -17.29 -17.33 -13.47
N LEU A 177 -18.61 -17.23 -13.26
CA LEU A 177 -19.45 -16.28 -13.98
C LEU A 177 -19.01 -14.84 -13.74
N LEU A 178 -18.82 -14.45 -12.47
CA LEU A 178 -18.42 -13.08 -12.12
C LEU A 178 -17.02 -12.74 -12.64
N HIS A 179 -16.12 -13.73 -12.71
CA HIS A 179 -14.81 -13.60 -13.35
C HIS A 179 -14.93 -13.32 -14.85
N GLN A 180 -15.80 -14.07 -15.55
CA GLN A 180 -16.06 -13.86 -16.96
C GLN A 180 -16.62 -12.46 -17.21
N GLU A 181 -17.64 -12.04 -16.46
CA GLU A 181 -18.24 -10.71 -16.58
C GLU A 181 -17.22 -9.59 -16.36
N PHE A 182 -16.41 -9.71 -15.30
CA PHE A 182 -15.37 -8.72 -15.02
C PHE A 182 -14.28 -8.70 -16.10
N SER A 183 -13.94 -9.86 -16.66
CA SER A 183 -12.99 -9.96 -17.76
C SER A 183 -13.50 -9.27 -19.02
N GLU A 184 -14.78 -9.42 -19.35
CA GLU A 184 -15.40 -8.71 -20.48
C GLU A 184 -15.47 -7.19 -20.25
N GLU A 185 -15.74 -6.76 -19.02
CA GLU A 185 -15.72 -5.33 -18.65
C GLU A 185 -14.32 -4.72 -18.80
N ILE A 186 -13.26 -5.47 -18.44
CA ILE A 186 -11.86 -5.08 -18.67
C ILE A 186 -11.56 -4.99 -20.17
N LYS A 187 -11.91 -6.01 -20.96
CA LYS A 187 -11.68 -6.03 -22.41
C LYS A 187 -12.43 -4.90 -23.13
N ALA A 188 -13.61 -4.52 -22.63
CA ALA A 188 -14.35 -3.38 -23.14
C ALA A 188 -13.58 -2.06 -22.95
N GLY A 189 -12.68 -1.96 -21.96
CA GLY A 189 -11.72 -0.86 -21.82
C GLY A 189 -12.35 0.51 -21.58
N CYS A 190 -13.52 0.55 -20.94
CA CYS A 190 -14.32 1.78 -20.77
C CYS A 190 -14.50 2.22 -19.31
N THR A 191 -14.23 1.34 -18.34
CA THR A 191 -14.65 1.54 -16.94
C THR A 191 -13.57 1.23 -15.92
N TYR A 192 -12.67 0.29 -16.20
CA TYR A 192 -11.54 -0.07 -15.35
C TYR A 192 -10.21 0.35 -15.98
N PRO A 193 -9.19 0.68 -15.16
CA PRO A 193 -7.86 1.02 -15.65
C PRO A 193 -7.02 -0.21 -16.05
N MET A 194 -7.51 -1.43 -15.80
CA MET A 194 -6.81 -2.65 -16.19
C MET A 194 -6.88 -2.83 -17.71
N GLU A 195 -5.76 -3.18 -18.33
CA GLU A 195 -5.70 -3.49 -19.77
C GLU A 195 -5.93 -4.98 -20.05
N GLU A 196 -5.54 -5.85 -19.12
CA GLU A 196 -5.61 -7.30 -19.29
C GLU A 196 -6.48 -7.97 -18.20
N PRO A 197 -7.32 -8.95 -18.57
CA PRO A 197 -8.07 -9.75 -17.60
C PRO A 197 -7.13 -10.51 -16.65
N MET A 198 -7.52 -10.57 -15.39
CA MET A 198 -6.81 -11.38 -14.40
C MET A 198 -7.22 -12.86 -14.47
N ALA A 199 -6.35 -13.76 -14.01
CA ALA A 199 -6.68 -15.17 -13.83
C ALA A 199 -7.77 -15.36 -12.76
N LEU A 200 -8.54 -16.46 -12.86
CA LEU A 200 -9.68 -16.75 -11.98
C LEU A 200 -9.33 -16.70 -10.48
N ASP A 201 -8.26 -17.36 -10.06
CA ASP A 201 -7.84 -17.38 -8.65
C ASP A 201 -7.50 -15.98 -8.14
N ARG A 202 -6.85 -15.19 -8.99
CA ARG A 202 -6.49 -13.80 -8.67
C ARG A 202 -7.74 -12.92 -8.57
N PHE A 203 -8.73 -13.13 -9.42
CA PHE A 203 -10.04 -12.47 -9.32
C PHE A 203 -10.75 -12.82 -8.03
N ALA A 204 -10.81 -14.10 -7.70
CA ALA A 204 -11.48 -14.59 -6.51
C ALA A 204 -10.89 -13.93 -5.24
N GLU A 205 -9.57 -13.86 -5.14
CA GLU A 205 -8.90 -13.15 -4.04
C GLU A 205 -9.09 -11.62 -4.09
N TYR A 206 -9.01 -11.02 -5.28
CA TYR A 206 -9.12 -9.58 -5.46
C TYR A 206 -10.51 -9.07 -5.06
N TRP A 207 -11.55 -9.79 -5.48
CA TRP A 207 -12.95 -9.37 -5.34
C TRP A 207 -13.54 -9.79 -3.99
N PHE A 208 -13.29 -11.02 -3.55
CA PHE A 208 -13.90 -11.60 -2.34
C PHE A 208 -12.95 -11.66 -1.14
N GLY A 209 -11.73 -11.14 -1.26
CA GLY A 209 -10.71 -11.22 -0.21
C GLY A 209 -10.93 -10.31 1.01
N THR A 210 -11.90 -9.40 0.97
CA THR A 210 -12.22 -8.51 2.11
C THR A 210 -13.69 -8.58 2.47
N PHE A 211 -14.53 -7.89 1.71
CA PHE A 211 -15.97 -7.92 1.85
C PHE A 211 -16.56 -7.62 0.49
N ALA A 212 -17.48 -8.46 0.05
CA ALA A 212 -18.22 -8.25 -1.18
C ALA A 212 -19.72 -8.40 -0.94
N VAL A 213 -20.49 -8.01 -1.94
CA VAL A 213 -21.93 -8.22 -1.98
C VAL A 213 -22.27 -8.77 -3.35
N VAL A 214 -23.13 -9.78 -3.39
CA VAL A 214 -23.70 -10.32 -4.63
C VAL A 214 -25.20 -10.02 -4.64
N ALA A 215 -25.66 -9.35 -5.68
CA ALA A 215 -27.07 -9.06 -5.90
C ALA A 215 -27.69 -10.19 -6.75
N VAL A 216 -28.73 -10.82 -6.23
CA VAL A 216 -29.36 -11.98 -6.84
C VAL A 216 -30.87 -11.78 -6.91
N LEU A 217 -31.47 -12.15 -8.04
CA LEU A 217 -32.91 -12.14 -8.24
C LEU A 217 -33.59 -13.13 -7.27
N GLY A 218 -34.75 -12.73 -6.73
CA GLY A 218 -35.52 -13.53 -5.77
C GLY A 218 -35.17 -13.23 -4.31
N GLU A 219 -35.83 -13.92 -3.38
CA GLU A 219 -35.84 -13.50 -1.98
C GLU A 219 -34.84 -14.22 -1.07
N GLU A 220 -34.72 -15.55 -1.08
CA GLU A 220 -34.06 -16.23 0.06
C GLU A 220 -33.27 -17.51 -0.27
N GLU A 221 -33.12 -17.90 -1.54
CA GLU A 221 -32.42 -19.16 -1.86
C GLU A 221 -30.91 -19.16 -1.52
N GLY A 222 -30.34 -18.02 -1.12
CA GLY A 222 -28.95 -17.93 -0.71
C GLY A 222 -27.96 -18.06 -1.86
N LEU A 223 -26.68 -18.02 -1.53
CA LEU A 223 -25.59 -18.31 -2.46
C LEU A 223 -25.23 -19.81 -2.36
N ARG A 224 -26.00 -20.66 -3.04
CA ARG A 224 -25.88 -22.13 -2.97
C ARG A 224 -25.69 -22.76 -4.36
N GLU A 225 -25.05 -23.91 -4.39
CA GLU A 225 -24.84 -24.69 -5.62
C GLU A 225 -26.16 -25.01 -6.35
N GLY A 226 -26.10 -25.09 -7.68
CA GLY A 226 -27.21 -25.51 -8.54
C GLY A 226 -28.24 -24.43 -8.90
N ARG A 227 -27.92 -23.15 -8.67
CA ARG A 227 -28.73 -22.01 -9.16
C ARG A 227 -28.30 -21.60 -10.57
N ASP A 228 -29.21 -21.02 -11.35
CA ASP A 228 -28.88 -20.53 -12.70
C ASP A 228 -28.32 -19.11 -12.61
N TRP A 229 -27.02 -18.99 -12.33
CA TRP A 229 -26.39 -17.69 -12.10
C TRP A 229 -26.44 -16.74 -13.28
N GLU A 230 -26.50 -17.24 -14.51
CA GLU A 230 -26.60 -16.38 -15.69
C GLU A 230 -27.90 -15.56 -15.67
N LYS A 231 -28.99 -16.18 -15.21
CA LYS A 231 -30.30 -15.54 -15.07
C LYS A 231 -30.50 -14.83 -13.74
N GLU A 232 -29.93 -15.38 -12.68
CA GLU A 232 -30.23 -14.96 -11.32
C GLU A 232 -29.22 -13.95 -10.75
N CYS A 233 -27.95 -13.99 -11.18
CA CYS A 233 -26.94 -13.03 -10.74
C CYS A 233 -27.07 -11.69 -11.49
N LEU A 234 -27.34 -10.62 -10.74
CA LEU A 234 -27.60 -9.29 -11.27
C LEU A 234 -26.37 -8.37 -11.19
N GLY A 235 -25.40 -8.69 -10.34
CA GLY A 235 -24.19 -7.90 -10.18
C GLY A 235 -23.52 -8.11 -8.84
N THR A 236 -22.39 -7.43 -8.65
CA THR A 236 -21.60 -7.52 -7.43
C THR A 236 -20.79 -6.24 -7.21
N PHE A 237 -20.46 -5.98 -5.96
CA PHE A 237 -19.47 -4.97 -5.60
C PHE A 237 -18.67 -5.43 -4.40
N TYR A 238 -17.55 -4.78 -4.17
CA TYR A 238 -16.73 -5.03 -2.99
C TYR A 238 -16.43 -3.74 -2.21
N ILE A 239 -16.20 -3.90 -0.91
CA ILE A 239 -15.82 -2.83 0.01
C ILE A 239 -14.48 -3.21 0.62
N LYS A 240 -13.44 -2.41 0.33
CA LYS A 240 -12.14 -2.53 0.97
C LYS A 240 -11.59 -1.16 1.34
N PRO A 241 -10.60 -1.09 2.24
CA PRO A 241 -9.91 0.17 2.51
C PRO A 241 -9.36 0.77 1.20
N ASN A 242 -9.69 2.04 0.95
CA ASN A 242 -9.52 2.69 -0.37
C ASN A 242 -8.05 2.90 -0.80
N TYR A 243 -7.09 2.55 0.04
CA TYR A 243 -5.69 2.47 -0.34
C TYR A 243 -5.30 0.99 -0.43
N PRO A 244 -5.99 0.14 -1.22
CA PRO A 244 -6.38 0.44 -2.60
C PRO A 244 -7.84 0.05 -3.00
N GLY A 245 -8.73 1.04 -3.21
CA GLY A 245 -9.91 1.18 -4.13
C GLY A 245 -11.16 0.28 -4.04
N GLY A 246 -12.41 0.77 -3.88
CA GLY A 246 -13.67 -0.01 -4.06
C GLY A 246 -14.34 0.12 -5.44
N VAL A 247 -15.05 -0.90 -5.97
CA VAL A 247 -15.80 -0.81 -7.25
C VAL A 247 -17.13 -1.60 -7.24
N ILE A 248 -18.12 -1.10 -8.00
CA ILE A 248 -19.42 -1.74 -8.30
C ILE A 248 -19.45 -2.21 -9.76
N ALA A 249 -19.80 -3.48 -9.99
CA ALA A 249 -20.14 -4.05 -11.29
C ALA A 249 -21.65 -4.38 -11.32
N ALA A 250 -22.41 -3.67 -12.15
CA ALA A 250 -23.86 -3.79 -12.23
C ALA A 250 -24.31 -4.17 -13.63
N ARG A 251 -25.25 -5.10 -13.75
CA ARG A 251 -26.03 -5.27 -14.99
C ARG A 251 -27.20 -4.29 -15.01
N ASN A 252 -27.68 -3.99 -16.23
CA ASN A 252 -28.85 -3.15 -16.52
C ASN A 252 -30.09 -3.47 -15.64
N ARG A 253 -31.16 -2.66 -15.73
CA ARG A 253 -32.42 -2.74 -14.94
C ARG A 253 -32.41 -2.01 -13.59
N GLY A 254 -31.53 -1.03 -13.42
CA GLY A 254 -31.48 -0.22 -12.20
C GLY A 254 -30.88 -0.95 -11.00
N VAL A 255 -30.23 -2.10 -11.21
CA VAL A 255 -29.52 -2.84 -10.15
C VAL A 255 -28.43 -1.95 -9.50
N GLY A 256 -27.79 -1.09 -10.29
CA GLY A 256 -26.76 -0.16 -9.79
C GLY A 256 -27.23 0.76 -8.67
N ILE A 257 -28.47 1.28 -8.72
CA ILE A 257 -28.97 2.14 -7.63
C ILE A 257 -29.22 1.32 -6.36
N VAL A 258 -29.79 0.12 -6.49
CA VAL A 258 -30.07 -0.78 -5.36
C VAL A 258 -28.77 -1.24 -4.70
N MET A 259 -27.74 -1.56 -5.50
CA MET A 259 -26.41 -1.88 -4.98
C MET A 259 -25.75 -0.70 -4.29
N GLY A 260 -25.86 0.51 -4.86
CA GLY A 260 -25.33 1.73 -4.23
C GLY A 260 -26.04 2.09 -2.92
N GLU A 261 -27.35 1.85 -2.80
CA GLU A 261 -28.07 1.94 -1.53
C GLU A 261 -27.59 0.91 -0.50
N THR A 262 -27.39 -0.34 -0.92
CA THR A 262 -26.83 -1.39 -0.04
C THR A 262 -25.40 -1.06 0.38
N TYR A 263 -24.60 -0.47 -0.52
CA TYR A 263 -23.27 0.04 -0.18
C TYR A 263 -23.34 1.06 0.96
N LEU A 264 -24.26 2.02 0.89
CA LEU A 264 -24.46 3.03 1.93
C LEU A 264 -24.98 2.46 3.25
N ASP A 265 -25.72 1.35 3.22
CA ASP A 265 -26.16 0.65 4.43
C ASP A 265 -25.03 -0.16 5.07
N PHE A 266 -24.25 -0.88 4.26
CA PHE A 266 -23.24 -1.81 4.77
C PHE A 266 -21.91 -1.13 5.12
N ALA A 267 -21.43 -0.15 4.35
CA ALA A 267 -20.13 0.47 4.58
C ALA A 267 -19.99 1.08 6.00
N PRO A 268 -20.97 1.84 6.54
CA PRO A 268 -20.89 2.34 7.92
C PRO A 268 -20.90 1.23 8.97
N LYS A 269 -21.69 0.16 8.75
CA LYS A 269 -21.76 -1.01 9.65
C LYS A 269 -20.44 -1.78 9.69
N LEU A 270 -19.68 -1.76 8.60
CA LEU A 270 -18.30 -2.29 8.53
C LEU A 270 -17.27 -1.37 9.22
N GLY A 271 -17.70 -0.19 9.69
CA GLY A 271 -16.85 0.76 10.40
C GLY A 271 -16.17 1.81 9.50
N TYR A 272 -16.49 1.84 8.20
CA TYR A 272 -16.01 2.92 7.32
C TYR A 272 -16.72 4.23 7.65
N LYS A 273 -15.95 5.32 7.68
CA LYS A 273 -16.47 6.67 7.98
C LYS A 273 -16.57 7.56 6.76
N TYR A 274 -15.84 7.24 5.70
CA TYR A 274 -15.87 8.01 4.48
C TYR A 274 -15.69 7.07 3.29
N SER A 275 -16.39 7.36 2.22
CA SER A 275 -16.30 6.65 0.95
C SER A 275 -15.52 7.48 -0.06
N VAL A 276 -14.67 6.82 -0.84
CA VAL A 276 -13.95 7.42 -1.97
C VAL A 276 -13.91 6.43 -3.12
N PHE A 277 -14.22 6.91 -4.32
CA PHE A 277 -13.95 6.25 -5.60
C PHE A 277 -12.86 7.06 -6.32
N ASN A 278 -11.73 6.42 -6.60
CA ASN A 278 -10.53 7.13 -7.08
C ASN A 278 -10.59 7.49 -8.57
N LEU A 279 -11.15 6.60 -9.40
CA LEU A 279 -11.09 6.69 -10.85
C LEU A 279 -12.47 6.44 -11.47
N VAL A 280 -13.38 7.38 -11.28
CA VAL A 280 -14.67 7.36 -12.00
C VAL A 280 -14.52 8.18 -13.27
N PHE A 281 -14.38 7.52 -14.42
CA PHE A 281 -14.22 8.21 -15.69
C PHE A 281 -15.43 9.07 -16.04
N GLU A 282 -15.19 10.32 -16.41
CA GLU A 282 -16.23 11.33 -16.62
C GLU A 282 -17.21 10.96 -17.74
N ASN A 283 -16.73 10.26 -18.77
CA ASN A 283 -17.58 9.80 -19.87
C ASN A 283 -18.50 8.63 -19.50
N ASN A 284 -18.33 8.01 -18.33
CA ASN A 284 -19.28 7.03 -17.78
C ASN A 284 -20.45 7.75 -17.07
N VAL A 285 -21.28 8.41 -17.88
CA VAL A 285 -22.40 9.23 -17.41
C VAL A 285 -23.40 8.44 -16.56
N ALA A 286 -23.55 7.14 -16.83
CA ALA A 286 -24.44 6.26 -16.06
C ALA A 286 -23.95 6.09 -14.61
N SER A 287 -22.65 5.82 -14.42
CA SER A 287 -22.02 5.71 -13.10
C SER A 287 -22.10 7.03 -12.34
N VAL A 288 -21.71 8.14 -12.99
CA VAL A 288 -21.72 9.49 -12.37
C VAL A 288 -23.12 9.84 -11.84
N LYS A 289 -24.17 9.63 -12.64
CA LYS A 289 -25.56 9.91 -12.24
C LYS A 289 -26.04 9.06 -11.05
N ILE A 290 -25.59 7.80 -10.95
CA ILE A 290 -25.91 6.96 -9.79
C ILE A 290 -25.29 7.57 -8.53
N TRP A 291 -24.02 7.97 -8.58
CA TRP A 291 -23.33 8.53 -7.43
C TRP A 291 -23.89 9.87 -6.99
N GLU A 292 -24.19 10.76 -7.93
CA GLU A 292 -24.85 12.05 -7.65
C GLU A 292 -26.21 11.83 -6.95
N ARG A 293 -27.03 10.91 -7.47
CA ARG A 293 -28.33 10.58 -6.87
C ARG A 293 -28.19 10.00 -5.47
N LEU A 294 -27.11 9.27 -5.23
CA LEU A 294 -26.74 8.75 -3.91
C LEU A 294 -25.98 9.78 -3.08
N GLY A 295 -26.05 11.08 -3.38
CA GLY A 295 -25.50 12.14 -2.54
C GLY A 295 -23.98 12.17 -2.44
N PHE A 296 -23.27 11.49 -3.34
CA PHE A 296 -21.82 11.64 -3.46
C PHE A 296 -21.47 12.94 -4.18
N LYS A 297 -20.26 13.42 -3.93
CA LYS A 297 -19.74 14.65 -4.54
C LYS A 297 -18.42 14.39 -5.23
N VAL A 298 -18.18 15.08 -6.34
CA VAL A 298 -16.85 15.17 -6.93
C VAL A 298 -15.96 15.98 -5.97
N ILE A 299 -14.95 15.34 -5.41
CA ILE A 299 -13.97 15.94 -4.48
C ILE A 299 -12.61 16.19 -5.15
N GLY A 300 -12.42 15.71 -6.38
CA GLY A 300 -11.23 15.97 -7.18
C GLY A 300 -11.42 15.52 -8.62
N ARG A 301 -10.50 15.94 -9.50
CA ARG A 301 -10.47 15.58 -10.92
C ARG A 301 -9.01 15.40 -11.34
N VAL A 302 -8.75 14.37 -12.14
CA VAL A 302 -7.45 14.11 -12.78
C VAL A 302 -7.65 14.29 -14.28
N PRO A 303 -7.14 15.39 -14.88
CA PRO A 303 -7.29 15.65 -16.30
C PRO A 303 -6.56 14.63 -17.16
N GLY A 304 -7.18 14.15 -18.23
CA GLY A 304 -6.58 13.24 -19.22
C GLY A 304 -6.05 11.93 -18.60
N ALA A 305 -6.74 11.41 -17.59
CA ALA A 305 -6.26 10.31 -16.75
C ALA A 305 -6.14 8.96 -17.50
N ALA A 306 -7.00 8.70 -18.48
CA ALA A 306 -7.02 7.41 -19.17
C ALA A 306 -7.34 7.52 -20.67
N ARG A 307 -6.82 6.55 -21.42
CA ARG A 307 -7.24 6.25 -22.79
C ARG A 307 -8.30 5.16 -22.73
N LEU A 308 -9.53 5.46 -23.13
CA LEU A 308 -10.65 4.52 -23.08
C LEU A 308 -11.11 4.15 -24.48
N ALA A 309 -11.55 2.90 -24.69
CA ALA A 309 -11.96 2.41 -26.00
C ALA A 309 -13.16 3.17 -26.59
N ASN A 310 -14.01 3.74 -25.73
CA ASN A 310 -15.17 4.55 -26.11
C ASN A 310 -14.86 6.06 -26.28
N SER A 311 -13.59 6.46 -26.35
CA SER A 311 -13.19 7.86 -26.52
C SER A 311 -11.99 7.98 -27.45
N SER A 312 -12.02 8.94 -28.37
CA SER A 312 -10.86 9.30 -29.19
C SER A 312 -9.82 10.14 -28.44
N GLU A 313 -10.25 10.85 -27.39
CA GLU A 313 -9.41 11.72 -26.56
C GLU A 313 -9.14 11.07 -25.19
N LEU A 314 -8.14 11.58 -24.48
CA LEU A 314 -7.91 11.20 -23.09
C LEU A 314 -9.08 11.68 -22.23
N VAL A 315 -9.56 10.81 -21.35
CA VAL A 315 -10.75 11.03 -20.53
C VAL A 315 -10.32 11.36 -19.10
N ASP A 316 -10.96 12.37 -18.53
CA ASP A 316 -10.77 12.76 -17.14
C ASP A 316 -11.28 11.69 -16.17
N ALA A 317 -10.60 11.54 -15.04
CA ALA A 317 -11.07 10.72 -13.92
C ALA A 317 -11.54 11.61 -12.78
N LEU A 318 -12.77 11.40 -12.33
CA LEU A 318 -13.36 12.04 -11.17
C LEU A 318 -13.01 11.25 -9.91
N ILE A 319 -12.58 11.97 -8.88
CA ILE A 319 -12.49 11.45 -7.51
C ILE A 319 -13.81 11.80 -6.83
N ILE A 320 -14.60 10.78 -6.51
CA ILE A 320 -15.95 10.94 -5.94
C ILE A 320 -15.91 10.49 -4.49
N GLY A 321 -16.48 11.27 -3.57
CA GLY A 321 -16.50 10.93 -2.15
C GLY A 321 -17.77 11.33 -1.43
N ARG A 322 -17.98 10.70 -0.27
CA ARG A 322 -19.14 10.94 0.59
C ARG A 322 -18.82 10.57 2.04
N ASP A 323 -19.29 11.39 2.98
CA ASP A 323 -19.31 11.06 4.40
C ASP A 323 -20.34 9.95 4.68
N LEU A 324 -19.91 8.95 5.46
CA LEU A 324 -20.71 7.80 5.86
C LEU A 324 -21.13 7.86 7.34
N ALA A 325 -20.68 8.89 8.07
CA ALA A 325 -21.05 9.16 9.44
C ALA A 325 -22.43 9.83 9.57
#